data_AF-A0AAQ0QDA5-F1
#
_entry.id   AF-A0AAQ0QDA5-F1
#
_cell.length_a   1.000
_cell.length_b   1.000
_cell.length_c   1.000
_cell.angle_alpha   90.00
_cell.angle_beta   90.00
_cell.angle_gamma   90.00
#
_symmetry.space_group_name_H-M   'P 1'
#
loop_
_entity.id
_entity.type
_entity.pdbx_description
1 polymer ?
#
loop_
_entity_poly.entity_id
_entity_poly.type
_entity_poly.pdbx_seq_one_letter_code
_entity_poly.pdbx_strand_id
1 'polypeptide(L)' 'MKRYWFTLMNEAYEDLGVLIPDGSSKATAVNRAKRWMQENGVKSAQLQVNSMRTDNLLEFIEITL' A
#
# COMPACT_ATOMS: atom_id res chain seq x y z
N MET A 1 1.34 15.35 13.16
CA MET A 1 2.03 14.34 12.32
C MET A 1 1.00 13.64 11.44
N LYS A 2 1.25 13.46 10.15
CA LYS A 2 0.37 12.68 9.27
C LYS A 2 0.63 11.19 9.55
N ARG A 3 -0.43 10.42 9.82
CA ARG A 3 -0.37 8.97 10.00
C ARG A 3 -1.29 8.33 8.97
N TYR A 4 -0.79 7.31 8.31
CA TYR A 4 -1.49 6.59 7.27
C TYR A 4 -1.52 5.11 7.61
N TRP A 5 -2.58 4.47 7.16
CA TRP A 5 -2.65 3.03 7.04
C TRP A 5 -2.71 2.69 5.55
N PHE A 6 -2.22 1.50 5.21
CA PHE A 6 -1.95 1.13 3.83
C PHE A 6 -2.55 -0.23 3.52
N THR A 7 -3.16 -0.35 2.34
CA THR A 7 -3.70 -1.61 1.82
C THR A 7 -3.11 -1.86 0.45
N LEU A 8 -2.57 -3.06 0.21
CA LEU A 8 -2.08 -3.43 -1.11
C LEU A 8 -3.19 -4.19 -1.85
N MET A 9 -3.57 -3.68 -3.01
CA MET A 9 -4.62 -4.23 -3.85
C MET A 9 -4.06 -4.78 -5.16
N ASN A 10 -4.69 -5.82 -5.69
CA ASN A 10 -4.43 -6.27 -7.04
C ASN A 10 -5.17 -5.40 -8.08
N GLU A 11 -5.04 -5.74 -9.36
CA GLU A 11 -5.71 -5.03 -10.47
C GLU A 11 -7.24 -5.14 -10.42
N ALA A 12 -7.78 -6.12 -9.69
CA ALA A 12 -9.21 -6.29 -9.46
C ALA A 12 -9.71 -5.56 -8.20
N TYR A 13 -8.88 -4.71 -7.58
CA TYR A 13 -9.15 -4.01 -6.32
C TYR A 13 -9.38 -4.94 -5.12
N GLU A 14 -8.89 -6.17 -5.19
CA GLU A 14 -8.94 -7.12 -4.08
C GLU A 14 -7.73 -6.92 -3.18
N ASP A 15 -7.97 -6.91 -1.86
CA ASP A 15 -6.91 -6.83 -0.87
C ASP A 15 -6.03 -8.10 -0.92
N LEU A 16 -4.74 -7.89 -1.14
CA LEU A 16 -3.73 -8.95 -1.17
C LEU A 16 -3.33 -9.44 0.23
N GLY A 17 -3.90 -8.85 1.30
CA GLY A 17 -3.70 -9.27 2.67
C GLY A 17 -2.29 -8.98 3.20
N VAL A 18 -1.60 -8.00 2.60
CA VAL A 18 -0.21 -7.68 2.95
C VAL A 18 -0.17 -6.84 4.21
N LEU A 19 0.59 -7.30 5.21
CA LEU A 19 0.86 -6.51 6.40
C LEU A 19 1.86 -5.39 6.07
N ILE A 20 1.35 -4.20 5.75
CA ILE A 20 2.16 -2.97 5.61
C ILE A 20 1.95 -2.13 6.86
N PRO A 21 2.96 -2.02 7.75
CA PRO A 21 2.78 -1.28 8.99
C PRO A 21 2.45 0.18 8.75
N ASP A 22 1.47 0.66 9.51
CA ASP A 22 1.05 2.06 9.54
C ASP A 22 2.23 2.99 9.85
N GLY A 23 2.19 4.18 9.27
CA GLY A 23 3.28 5.11 9.46
C GLY A 23 3.07 6.47 8.84
N SER A 24 4.09 7.31 8.96
CA SER A 24 4.12 8.65 8.38
C SER A 24 4.74 8.69 6.98
N SER A 25 5.43 7.62 6.57
CA SER A 25 6.21 7.56 5.33
C SER A 25 5.55 6.67 4.29
N LYS A 26 5.00 7.30 3.24
CA LYS A 26 4.48 6.60 2.06
C LYS A 26 5.59 5.83 1.32
N ALA A 27 6.80 6.39 1.25
CA ALA A 27 7.94 5.76 0.59
C ALA A 27 8.34 4.44 1.25
N THR A 28 8.31 4.37 2.59
CA THR A 28 8.59 3.14 3.32
C THR A 28 7.51 2.07 3.06
N ALA A 29 6.24 2.48 2.96
CA ALA A 29 5.14 1.58 2.62
C ALA A 29 5.27 1.02 1.19
N VAL A 30 5.61 1.86 0.21
CA VAL A 30 5.88 1.45 -1.18
C VAL A 30 7.02 0.43 -1.25
N ASN A 31 8.13 0.66 -0.54
CA ASN A 31 9.26 -0.27 -0.55
C ASN A 31 8.90 -1.63 0.06
N ARG A 32 8.07 -1.65 1.11
CA ARG A 32 7.56 -2.91 1.71
C ARG A 32 6.61 -3.63 0.76
N ALA A 33 5.69 -2.90 0.12
CA ALA A 33 4.82 -3.45 -0.90
C ALA A 33 5.62 -4.09 -2.05
N LYS A 34 6.61 -3.37 -2.59
CA LYS A 34 7.50 -3.90 -3.65
C LYS A 34 8.22 -5.17 -3.22
N ARG A 35 8.76 -5.21 -2.00
CA ARG A 35 9.43 -6.41 -1.48
C ARG A 35 8.48 -7.60 -1.41
N TRP A 36 7.29 -7.40 -0.85
CA TRP A 36 6.28 -8.46 -0.79
C TRP A 36 5.85 -8.90 -2.19
N MET A 37 5.66 -7.96 -3.12
CA MET A 37 5.32 -8.26 -4.51
C MET A 37 6.40 -9.13 -5.18
N GLN A 38 7.69 -8.84 -4.94
CA GLN A 38 8.79 -9.66 -5.45
C GLN A 38 8.76 -11.08 -4.87
N GLU A 39 8.51 -11.20 -3.57
CA GLU A 39 8.44 -12.50 -2.87
C GLU A 39 7.24 -13.35 -3.33
N ASN A 40 6.15 -12.72 -3.81
CA ASN A 40 4.92 -13.39 -4.23
C ASN A 40 4.71 -13.42 -5.75
N GLY A 41 5.65 -12.90 -6.55
CA GLY A 41 5.56 -12.90 -8.01
C GLY A 41 4.49 -11.96 -8.59
N VAL A 42 4.06 -10.94 -7.84
CA VAL A 42 3.06 -9.96 -8.27
C VAL A 42 3.74 -8.85 -9.06
N LYS A 43 3.39 -8.67 -10.34
CA LYS A 43 4.07 -7.70 -11.23
C LYS A 43 3.57 -6.26 -11.05
N SER A 44 2.31 -6.11 -10.71
CA SER A 44 1.58 -4.84 -10.61
C SER A 44 0.62 -4.91 -9.43
N ALA A 45 0.56 -3.83 -8.65
CA ALA A 45 -0.37 -3.69 -7.55
C ALA A 45 -0.67 -2.20 -7.30
N GLN A 46 -1.75 -1.92 -6.60
CA GLN A 46 -2.12 -0.58 -6.19
C GLN A 46 -2.02 -0.47 -4.67
N LEU A 47 -1.25 0.49 -4.18
CA LEU A 47 -1.16 0.79 -2.76
C LEU A 47 -2.17 1.88 -2.42
N GLN A 48 -3.23 1.50 -1.72
CA GLN A 48 -4.19 2.44 -1.14
C GLN A 48 -3.55 3.14 0.06
N VAL A 49 -3.63 4.47 0.10
CA VAL A 49 -3.18 5.28 1.22
C VAL A 49 -4.37 5.95 1.88
N ASN A 50 -4.64 5.57 3.12
CA ASN A 50 -5.75 6.10 3.89
C ASN A 50 -5.25 6.95 5.07
N SER A 51 -6.01 7.97 5.44
CA SER A 51 -5.73 8.82 6.59
C SER A 51 -6.19 8.14 7.88
N MET A 52 -5.30 7.90 8.84
CA MET A 52 -5.72 7.44 10.18
C MET A 52 -6.41 8.55 10.99
N ARG A 53 -6.38 9.80 10.53
CA ARG A 53 -6.99 10.92 11.25
C ARG A 53 -8.45 11.15 10.86
N THR A 54 -8.77 10.86 9.61
CA THR A 54 -10.06 11.22 9.00
C THR A 54 -10.75 10.02 8.36
N ASP A 55 -10.11 8.84 8.40
CA ASP A 55 -10.55 7.59 7.75
C ASP A 55 -10.86 7.70 6.25
N ASN A 56 -10.41 8.79 5.64
CA ASN A 56 -10.59 9.05 4.23
C ASN A 56 -9.46 8.42 3.42
N LEU A 57 -9.83 7.88 2.27
CA LEU A 57 -8.90 7.61 1.18
C LEU A 57 -8.21 8.92 0.77
N LEU A 58 -6.88 8.89 0.69
CA LEU A 58 -6.07 10.03 0.27
C LEU A 58 -5.53 9.87 -1.14
N GLU A 59 -5.09 8.66 -1.49
CA GLU A 59 -4.35 8.41 -2.73
C GLU A 59 -4.31 6.92 -3.05
N PHE A 60 -4.23 6.60 -4.34
CA PHE A 60 -3.80 5.30 -4.85
C PHE A 60 -2.44 5.47 -5.50
N ILE A 61 -1.48 4.63 -5.11
CA ILE A 61 -0.13 4.61 -5.69
C ILE A 61 0.00 3.33 -6.50
N GLU A 62 0.11 3.45 -7.82
CA GLU A 62 0.43 2.31 -8.67
C GLU A 62 1.88 1.88 -8.45
N ILE A 63 2.08 0.59 -8.18
CA ILE A 63 3.37 -0.03 -7.97
C ILE A 63 3.55 -1.10 -9.05
N THR A 64 4.61 -0.94 -9.82
CA THR A 64 5.11 -1.94 -10.77
C THR A 64 6.51 -2.38 -10.35
N LEU A 65 6.81 -3.66 -10.56
CA LEU A 65 8.14 -4.25 -10.33
C LEU A 65 9.05 -4.15 -11.54
#